data_AF-A0A1Z1WQ59-F1
#
_entry.id   AF-A0A1Z1WQ59-F1
#
_cell.length_a   1.000
_cell.length_b   1.000
_cell.length_c   1.000
_cell.angle_alpha   90.00
_cell.angle_beta   90.00
_cell.angle_gamma   90.00
#
_symmetry.space_group_name_H-M   'P 1'
#
loop_
_entity.id
_entity.type
_entity.pdbx_description
1 polymer ?
#
loop_
_entity_poly.entity_id
_entity_poly.type
_entity_poly.pdbx_seq_one_letter_code
_entity_poly.pdbx_strand_id
1 'polypeptide(L)'
;MAPGRLTVFAADTHKRLGDVEVGLVPLTVTSSPDGRIAYVACYASSTVEIVDLETLRPLTRLRHRTFGDAGAHGLAYIPRRE
;
A
#
# COMPACT_ATOMS: atom_id res chain seq x y z
N MET A 1 18.27 -3.48 3.66
CA MET A 1 17.03 -3.95 4.32
C MET A 1 16.21 -4.72 3.31
N ALA A 2 15.51 -5.78 3.74
CA ALA A 2 14.61 -6.51 2.86
C ALA A 2 13.35 -5.67 2.54
N PRO A 3 12.74 -5.83 1.36
CA PRO A 3 11.42 -5.30 1.03
C PRO A 3 10.36 -5.69 2.07
N GLY A 4 9.37 -4.83 2.25
CA GLY A 4 8.19 -5.15 3.04
C GLY A 4 7.23 -6.06 2.29
N ARG A 5 6.17 -6.52 2.97
CA ARG A 5 5.11 -7.35 2.39
C ARG A 5 3.73 -6.85 2.78
N LEU A 6 2.87 -6.63 1.80
CA LEU A 6 1.42 -6.52 2.02
C LEU A 6 0.85 -7.94 2.01
N THR A 7 0.35 -8.42 3.15
CA THR A 7 -0.36 -9.72 3.20
C THR A 7 -1.85 -9.47 3.25
N VAL A 8 -2.60 -10.15 2.38
CA VAL A 8 -4.05 -9.93 2.22
C VAL A 8 -4.80 -11.13 2.77
N PHE A 9 -5.85 -10.86 3.54
CA PHE A 9 -6.74 -11.86 4.11
C PHE A 9 -8.18 -11.59 3.68
N ALA A 10 -8.94 -12.66 3.47
CA ALA A 10 -10.38 -12.57 3.28
C ALA A 10 -11.04 -12.12 4.58
N ALA A 11 -11.93 -11.13 4.52
CA ALA A 11 -12.54 -10.53 5.71
C ALA A 11 -13.52 -11.47 6.44
N ASP A 12 -14.15 -12.39 5.71
CA ASP A 12 -15.17 -13.30 6.22
C ASP A 12 -14.57 -14.55 6.89
N THR A 13 -13.46 -15.04 6.35
CA THR A 13 -12.86 -16.33 6.71
C THR A 13 -11.49 -16.20 7.35
N HIS A 14 -10.88 -15.01 7.31
CA HIS A 14 -9.50 -14.74 7.73
C HIS A 14 -8.46 -15.62 7.02
N LYS A 15 -8.82 -16.21 5.87
CA LYS A 15 -7.87 -16.99 5.07
C LYS A 15 -6.94 -16.06 4.32
N ARG A 16 -5.64 -16.40 4.30
CA ARG A 16 -4.64 -15.67 3.50
C ARG A 16 -4.97 -15.85 2.02
N LEU A 17 -5.19 -14.74 1.33
CA LEU A 17 -5.42 -14.69 -0.12
C LEU A 17 -4.09 -14.62 -0.89
N GLY A 18 -3.07 -14.02 -0.29
CA GLY A 18 -1.74 -13.94 -0.86
C GLY A 18 -0.94 -12.79 -0.27
N ASP A 19 0.07 -12.36 -1.00
CA ASP A 19 0.91 -11.23 -0.62
C ASP A 19 1.53 -10.55 -1.84
N VAL A 20 1.95 -9.31 -1.62
CA VAL A 20 2.64 -8.49 -2.61
C VAL A 20 3.86 -7.86 -1.94
N GLU A 21 5.02 -7.96 -2.59
CA GLU A 21 6.22 -7.24 -2.18
C GLU A 21 6.00 -5.73 -2.32
N VAL A 22 6.39 -4.96 -1.29
CA VAL A 22 6.27 -3.49 -1.26
C VAL A 22 7.61 -2.84 -0.91
N GLY A 23 7.62 -1.51 -0.80
CA GLY A 23 8.81 -0.74 -0.42
C GLY A 23 9.36 -1.06 0.98
N LEU A 24 10.33 -0.26 1.41
CA LEU A 24 11.05 -0.49 2.66
C LEU A 24 10.32 0.15 3.85
N VAL A 25 10.21 -0.60 4.95
CA VAL A 25 9.54 -0.18 6.20
C VAL A 25 8.12 0.31 5.92
N PRO A 26 7.20 -0.56 5.45
CA PRO A 26 5.79 -0.20 5.34
C PRO A 26 5.21 0.06 6.73
N LEU A 27 4.50 1.17 6.90
CA LEU A 27 3.93 1.59 8.20
C LEU A 27 2.41 1.70 8.19
N THR A 28 1.81 2.11 7.08
CA THR A 28 0.35 2.25 6.98
C THR A 28 -0.18 1.68 5.67
N VAL A 29 -1.41 1.18 5.74
CA VAL A 29 -2.18 0.70 4.61
C VAL A 29 -3.57 1.33 4.63
N THR A 30 -4.09 1.68 3.46
CA THR A 30 -5.47 2.13 3.28
C THR A 30 -6.04 1.45 2.04
N SER A 31 -7.23 0.85 2.16
CA SER A 31 -7.94 0.28 1.02
C SER A 31 -8.95 1.29 0.47
N SER A 32 -9.23 1.25 -0.83
CA SER A 32 -10.37 1.95 -1.41
C SER A 32 -11.69 1.39 -0.86
N PRO A 33 -12.78 2.18 -0.83
CA PRO A 33 -14.08 1.75 -0.30
C PRO A 33 -14.66 0.52 -1.01
N ASP A 34 -14.36 0.33 -2.29
CA ASP A 34 -14.75 -0.84 -3.08
C ASP A 34 -13.83 -2.06 -2.85
N GLY A 35 -12.79 -1.92 -2.02
CA GLY A 35 -11.84 -2.97 -1.69
C GLY A 35 -10.89 -3.37 -2.81
N ARG A 36 -10.86 -2.64 -3.94
CA ARG A 36 -10.07 -3.03 -5.12
C ARG A 36 -8.62 -2.56 -5.09
N ILE A 37 -8.33 -1.47 -4.41
CA ILE A 37 -7.00 -0.84 -4.43
C ILE A 37 -6.48 -0.71 -3.00
N ALA A 38 -5.24 -1.12 -2.76
CA ALA A 38 -4.50 -0.79 -1.55
C ALA A 38 -3.44 0.28 -1.83
N TYR A 39 -3.30 1.21 -0.88
CA TYR A 39 -2.23 2.20 -0.81
C TYR A 39 -1.36 1.84 0.39
N VAL A 40 -0.08 1.56 0.17
CA VAL A 40 0.87 1.15 1.23
C VAL A 40 1.99 2.17 1.34
N ALA A 41 2.03 2.91 2.46
CA ALA A 41 3.07 3.88 2.73
C ALA A 41 4.32 3.18 3.26
N CYS A 42 5.41 3.32 2.51
CA CYS A 42 6.72 2.74 2.81
C CYS A 42 7.69 3.84 3.22
N TYR A 43 7.94 3.92 4.52
CA TYR A 43 8.66 5.01 5.16
C TYR A 43 10.10 5.12 4.65
N ALA A 44 10.88 4.03 4.74
CA ALA A 44 12.30 4.08 4.42
C ALA A 44 12.56 4.22 2.91
N SER A 45 11.66 3.72 2.05
CA SER A 45 11.77 3.95 0.60
C SER A 45 11.18 5.29 0.15
N SER A 46 10.45 6.01 1.02
CA SER A 46 9.70 7.22 0.67
C SER A 46 8.76 7.00 -0.53
N THR A 47 8.06 5.87 -0.51
CA THR A 47 7.11 5.50 -1.56
C THR A 47 5.73 5.21 -1.01
N VAL A 48 4.72 5.40 -1.85
CA VAL A 48 3.40 4.78 -1.67
C VAL A 48 3.24 3.75 -2.79
N GLU A 49 3.16 2.48 -2.44
CA GLU A 49 2.86 1.41 -3.39
C GLU A 49 1.34 1.32 -3.56
N ILE A 50 0.87 1.33 -4.81
CA ILE A 50 -0.54 1.16 -5.16
C ILE A 50 -0.69 -0.24 -5.75
N VAL A 51 -1.59 -1.03 -5.17
CA VAL A 51 -1.75 -2.47 -5.46
C VAL A 51 -3.20 -2.77 -5.79
N ASP A 52 -3.41 -3.56 -6.84
CA ASP A 52 -4.69 -4.19 -7.16
C ASP A 52 -4.91 -5.40 -6.24
N LEU A 53 -5.98 -5.37 -5.44
CA LEU A 53 -6.27 -6.37 -4.43
C LEU A 53 -7.01 -7.60 -4.97
N GLU A 54 -7.58 -7.51 -6.17
CA GLU A 54 -8.25 -8.64 -6.83
C GLU A 54 -7.22 -9.58 -7.46
N THR A 55 -6.24 -9.00 -8.14
CA THR A 55 -5.18 -9.73 -8.85
C THR A 55 -3.88 -9.86 -8.05
N LEU A 56 -3.77 -9.16 -6.92
CA LEU A 56 -2.56 -9.05 -6.08
C LEU A 56 -1.35 -8.60 -6.89
N ARG A 57 -1.52 -7.54 -7.69
CA ARG A 57 -0.47 -6.99 -8.54
C ARG A 57 -0.18 -5.52 -8.23
N PRO A 58 1.10 -5.10 -8.26
CA PRO A 58 1.42 -3.68 -8.22
C PRO A 58 0.82 -2.97 -9.43
N LEU A 59 0.12 -1.86 -9.19
CA LEU A 59 -0.41 -0.97 -10.22
C LEU A 59 0.54 0.18 -10.52
N THR A 60 1.00 0.85 -9.47
CA THR A 60 1.93 1.98 -9.61
C THR A 60 2.67 2.24 -8.30
N ARG A 61 3.68 3.11 -8.37
CA ARG A 61 4.49 3.55 -7.24
C ARG A 61 4.59 5.06 -7.27
N LEU A 62 4.06 5.70 -6.23
CA LEU A 62 4.23 7.13 -6.03
C LEU A 62 5.51 7.34 -5.23
N ARG A 63 6.44 8.12 -5.79
CA ARG A 63 7.67 8.51 -5.08
C ARG A 63 7.45 9.87 -4.45
N HIS A 64 7.60 9.96 -3.15
CA HIS A 64 7.70 11.25 -2.48
C HIS A 64 9.15 11.72 -2.62
N ARG A 65 9.38 12.84 -3.29
CA ARG A 65 10.74 13.33 -3.57
C ARG A 65 10.94 14.65 -2.85
N THR A 66 11.24 14.58 -1.56
CA THR A 66 11.64 15.76 -0.78
C THR A 66 12.85 15.40 0.06
N PHE A 67 13.93 16.20 -0.09
CA PHE A 67 15.13 16.05 0.72
C PHE A 67 14.83 16.50 2.16
N GLY A 68 15.03 15.62 3.14
CA GLY A 68 14.96 15.97 4.57
C GLY A 68 13.64 15.64 5.29
N ASP A 69 12.65 15.07 4.62
CA ASP A 69 11.35 14.75 5.25
C ASP A 69 11.29 13.35 5.88
N ALA A 70 10.44 13.22 6.90
CA ALA A 70 9.96 11.94 7.39
C ALA A 70 9.27 11.21 6.23
N GLY A 71 9.70 10.00 5.91
CA GLY A 71 9.18 9.22 4.78
C GLY A 71 7.66 9.01 4.84
N ALA A 72 7.09 8.41 3.80
CA ALA A 72 5.64 8.21 3.70
C ALA A 72 5.09 7.48 4.93
N HIS A 73 4.24 8.16 5.72
CA HIS A 73 3.78 7.67 7.02
C HIS A 73 2.26 7.58 7.12
N GLY A 74 1.53 8.68 6.87
CA GLY A 74 0.06 8.70 6.92
C GLY A 74 -0.57 8.69 5.53
N LEU A 75 -1.73 8.04 5.40
CA LEU A 75 -2.51 8.01 4.16
C LEU A 75 -3.94 8.46 4.44
N ALA A 76 -4.46 9.31 3.57
CA ALA A 76 -5.88 9.61 3.47
C ALA A 76 -6.33 9.34 2.04
N TYR A 77 -7.44 8.64 1.89
CA TYR A 77 -8.06 8.37 0.60
C TYR A 77 -9.29 9.26 0.45
N ILE A 78 -9.38 9.96 -0.68
CA ILE A 78 -10.58 10.70 -1.08
C ILE A 78 -11.10 10.01 -2.35
N PRO A 79 -12.31 9.41 -2.32
CA PRO A 79 -12.92 8.87 -3.53
C PRO A 79 -13.02 9.96 -4.59
N ARG A 80 -12.80 9.59 -5.86
CA ARG A 80 -13.16 10.50 -6.95
C ARG A 80 -14.67 10.74 -6.88
N ARG A 81 -15.05 12.01 -6.88
CA ARG A 81 -16.45 12.37 -7.14
C ARG A 81 -16.67 12.23 -8.64
N GLU A 82 -17.72 11.53 -8.99
CA GLU A 82 -18.27 11.53 -10.35
C GLU A 82 -18.76 12.94 -10.73
#